data_AF-A0A9W6WHI7-F1
#
_entry.id   AF-A0A9W6WHI7-F1
#
_cell.length_a   1.000
_cell.length_b   1.000
_cell.length_c   1.000
_cell.angle_alpha   90.00
_cell.angle_beta   90.00
_cell.angle_gamma   90.00
#
_symmetry.space_group_name_H-M   'P 1'
#
loop_
_entity.id
_entity.type
_entity.pdbx_description
1 polymer ?
#
loop_
_entity_poly.entity_id
_entity_poly.type
_entity_poly.pdbx_seq_one_letter_code
_entity_poly.pdbx_strand_id
1 'polypeptide(L)'
;MSQQLYTDSPNQDYVTTQTSDTVNDIDDNEVDIESTKKRVKASVPITGSSKINDKTGIITRAPKLKDDMQPSFAFEWEIPDNGAYRSLVDCFGSFVGALGVISCCRCIPNPYKSVVQGSVGLITKFGQVYKAADPGLIKVNPLTEKFYSVNVRLQTMEIPGQNCLTKDNVSIVLTSVLYFQIFEPYTAYFLVQNIISTLRERTQTTLRQVIGARNLQDN
;
A
#
# COMPACT_ATOMS: atom_id res chain seq x y z
N MET A 1 -9.93 -36.98 -25.10
CA MET A 1 -9.58 -36.33 -26.39
C MET A 1 -10.15 -34.93 -26.27
N SER A 2 -9.43 -33.88 -25.90
CA SER A 2 -8.10 -33.38 -26.29
C SER A 2 -7.42 -32.60 -25.12
N GLN A 3 -6.10 -32.42 -25.24
CA GLN A 3 -5.17 -31.88 -24.23
C GLN A 3 -5.14 -30.33 -24.12
N GLN A 4 -4.73 -29.88 -22.92
CA GLN A 4 -3.92 -28.71 -22.49
C GLN A 4 -3.83 -27.44 -23.35
N LEU A 5 -3.87 -26.27 -22.67
CA LEU A 5 -2.82 -25.24 -22.76
C LEU A 5 -2.69 -24.46 -21.43
N TYR A 6 -1.46 -24.48 -20.94
CA TYR A 6 -0.88 -23.75 -19.81
C TYR A 6 -0.36 -22.42 -20.33
N THR A 7 -0.59 -21.31 -19.61
CA THR A 7 0.17 -20.06 -19.79
C THR A 7 0.50 -19.46 -18.44
N ASP A 8 1.79 -19.18 -18.29
CA ASP A 8 2.54 -18.81 -17.09
C ASP A 8 2.02 -17.60 -16.31
N SER A 9 1.97 -17.76 -14.98
CA SER A 9 1.94 -16.69 -13.99
C SER A 9 3.36 -16.52 -13.44
N PRO A 10 4.04 -15.37 -13.61
CA PRO A 10 5.39 -15.23 -13.08
C PRO A 10 5.33 -14.77 -11.62
N ASN A 11 5.84 -15.63 -10.73
CA ASN A 11 6.32 -15.35 -9.38
C ASN A 11 5.33 -14.81 -8.33
N GLN A 12 4.94 -15.66 -7.39
CA GLN A 12 5.34 -15.39 -6.00
C GLN A 12 5.28 -16.66 -5.14
N ASP A 13 6.48 -17.07 -4.73
CA ASP A 13 6.74 -18.13 -3.78
C ASP A 13 6.02 -17.85 -2.46
N TYR A 14 5.26 -18.86 -2.05
CA TYR A 14 4.46 -18.91 -0.84
C TYR A 14 5.38 -19.27 0.32
N VAL A 15 5.37 -18.41 1.36
CA VAL A 15 5.72 -18.75 2.75
C VAL A 15 7.04 -19.51 2.94
N THR A 16 8.12 -18.78 3.27
CA THR A 16 9.24 -19.37 4.00
C THR A 16 9.20 -18.87 5.44
N THR A 17 8.71 -19.72 6.34
CA THR A 17 9.03 -19.67 7.75
C THR A 17 10.46 -20.21 7.90
N GLN A 18 11.42 -19.36 8.20
CA GLN A 18 12.72 -19.83 8.69
C GLN A 18 12.78 -19.62 10.20
N THR A 19 12.52 -20.71 10.91
CA THR A 19 13.06 -20.91 12.25
C THR A 19 14.35 -21.69 12.06
N SER A 20 15.49 -21.04 12.27
CA SER A 20 16.79 -21.72 12.40
C SER A 20 17.52 -21.09 13.57
N ASP A 21 17.54 -21.84 14.67
CA ASP A 21 18.47 -21.61 15.77
C ASP A 21 19.90 -21.78 15.22
N THR A 22 20.70 -20.72 15.27
CA THR A 22 22.16 -20.82 15.41
C THR A 22 22.69 -19.48 15.90
N VAL A 23 23.42 -19.56 17.00
CA VAL A 23 24.16 -18.48 17.66
C VAL A 23 25.47 -18.27 16.87
N ASN A 24 25.88 -17.00 16.74
CA ASN A 24 27.03 -16.46 16.00
C ASN A 24 26.77 -16.38 14.47
N ASP A 25 26.89 -15.26 13.78
CA ASP A 25 27.88 -14.19 13.88
C ASP A 25 27.25 -12.80 13.65
N ILE A 26 27.86 -11.78 14.25
CA ILE A 26 27.73 -10.40 13.80
C ILE A 26 28.66 -10.29 12.59
N ASP A 27 28.10 -10.30 11.39
CA ASP A 27 28.55 -9.49 10.26
C ASP A 27 27.43 -9.38 9.22
N ASP A 28 27.28 -8.18 8.68
CA ASP A 28 26.63 -7.88 7.40
C ASP A 28 25.12 -8.17 7.22
N ASN A 29 24.28 -7.42 7.93
CA ASN A 29 23.00 -6.99 7.34
C ASN A 29 23.18 -5.72 6.48
N GLU A 30 24.22 -5.74 5.65
CA GLU A 30 24.39 -4.87 4.48
C GLU A 30 23.72 -5.50 3.24
N VAL A 31 22.60 -6.22 3.42
CA VAL A 31 21.94 -6.93 2.29
C VAL A 31 20.60 -6.31 1.87
N ASP A 32 19.90 -5.56 2.73
CA ASP A 32 18.65 -4.91 2.32
C ASP A 32 18.71 -3.39 2.23
N ILE A 33 19.73 -2.76 2.83
CA ILE A 33 19.86 -1.31 2.75
C ILE A 33 20.48 -0.92 1.43
N GLU A 34 21.46 -1.64 0.87
CA GLU A 34 22.07 -1.25 -0.41
C GLU A 34 21.15 -1.49 -1.60
N SER A 35 20.38 -2.59 -1.62
CA SER A 35 19.36 -2.88 -2.64
C SER A 35 18.19 -1.89 -2.58
N THR A 36 17.73 -1.55 -1.37
CA THR A 36 16.70 -0.52 -1.15
C THR A 36 17.25 0.88 -1.41
N LYS A 37 18.51 1.19 -1.07
CA LYS A 37 19.19 2.47 -1.33
C LYS A 37 19.54 2.62 -2.81
N LYS A 38 19.73 1.52 -3.57
CA LYS A 38 19.85 1.50 -5.03
C LYS A 38 18.48 1.72 -5.70
N ARG A 39 17.40 1.17 -5.13
CA ARG A 39 16.01 1.45 -5.56
C ARG A 39 15.53 2.86 -5.20
N VAL A 40 15.96 3.39 -4.05
CA VAL A 40 15.72 4.77 -3.57
C VAL A 40 16.60 5.79 -4.33
N LYS A 41 17.87 5.49 -4.61
CA LYS A 41 18.72 6.32 -5.48
C LYS A 41 18.24 6.33 -6.94
N ALA A 42 17.59 5.25 -7.39
CA ALA A 42 16.97 5.19 -8.72
C ALA A 42 15.62 5.92 -8.79
N SER A 43 14.96 6.21 -7.66
CA SER A 43 13.64 6.88 -7.59
C SER A 43 13.66 8.29 -7.00
N VAL A 44 14.81 8.78 -6.53
CA VAL A 44 14.99 10.18 -6.14
C VAL A 44 16.00 10.84 -7.07
N PRO A 45 15.57 11.60 -8.10
CA PRO A 45 16.48 12.36 -8.92
C PRO A 45 16.96 13.59 -8.15
N ILE A 46 18.02 13.45 -7.37
CA ILE A 46 18.79 14.60 -6.84
C ILE A 46 19.75 15.09 -7.92
N THR A 47 19.27 15.39 -9.13
CA THR A 47 20.03 16.17 -10.12
C THR A 47 19.04 16.81 -11.09
N GLY A 48 18.32 17.82 -10.62
CA GLY A 48 17.72 18.80 -11.51
C GLY A 48 18.81 19.74 -12.02
N SER A 49 19.56 19.32 -13.05
CA SER A 49 20.43 20.26 -13.79
C SER A 49 19.51 21.27 -14.49
N SER A 50 19.28 22.41 -13.83
CA SER A 50 18.66 23.57 -14.46
C SER A 50 19.69 24.15 -15.42
N LYS A 51 19.54 23.87 -16.72
CA LYS A 51 20.27 24.62 -17.73
C LYS A 51 19.70 26.03 -17.76
N ILE A 52 20.47 27.00 -17.26
CA ILE A 52 20.20 28.42 -17.44
C ILE A 52 20.44 28.72 -18.90
N ASN A 53 19.41 29.22 -19.61
CA ASN A 53 19.62 29.74 -20.96
C ASN A 53 20.00 31.22 -20.83
N ASP A 54 21.32 31.48 -20.89
CA ASP A 54 21.94 32.77 -20.58
C ASP A 54 21.47 33.93 -21.49
N LYS A 55 20.67 33.65 -22.52
CA LYS A 55 20.14 34.66 -23.46
C LYS A 55 18.69 35.07 -23.19
N THR A 56 17.94 34.34 -22.35
CA THR A 56 16.52 34.64 -22.10
C THR A 56 16.12 34.66 -20.63
N GLY A 57 17.02 34.33 -19.69
CA GLY A 57 16.73 34.35 -18.24
C GLY A 57 15.63 33.38 -17.80
N ILE A 58 15.09 32.58 -18.71
CA ILE A 58 14.03 31.61 -18.44
C ILE A 58 14.68 30.33 -17.93
N ILE A 59 14.37 29.96 -16.68
CA ILE A 59 14.70 28.66 -16.13
C ILE A 59 13.72 27.65 -16.74
N THR A 60 14.10 27.02 -17.85
CA THR A 60 13.37 25.87 -18.40
C THR A 60 13.63 24.67 -17.51
N ARG A 61 12.85 24.50 -16.44
CA ARG A 61 12.86 23.25 -15.67
C ARG A 61 12.30 22.16 -16.58
N ALA A 62 13.10 21.13 -16.86
CA ALA A 62 12.60 19.92 -17.50
C ALA A 62 11.38 19.40 -16.71
N PRO A 63 10.32 18.91 -17.36
CA PRO A 63 9.19 18.32 -16.66
C PRO A 63 9.70 17.18 -15.78
N LYS A 64 9.17 17.03 -14.57
CA LYS A 64 9.46 15.86 -13.74
C LYS A 64 9.20 14.61 -14.57
N LEU A 65 10.23 13.77 -14.69
CA LEU A 65 10.21 12.57 -15.51
C LEU A 65 9.14 11.61 -14.95
N LYS A 66 8.55 10.78 -15.81
CA LYS A 66 7.49 9.83 -15.43
C LYS A 66 7.87 8.91 -14.26
N ASP A 67 9.16 8.77 -13.98
CA ASP A 67 9.73 7.98 -12.88
C ASP A 67 9.54 8.63 -11.49
N ASP A 68 9.23 9.94 -11.41
CA ASP A 68 8.81 10.65 -10.19
C ASP A 68 7.29 10.55 -9.94
N MET A 69 6.52 10.02 -10.90
CA MET A 69 5.09 9.83 -10.73
C MET A 69 4.82 8.57 -9.92
N GLN A 70 3.86 8.67 -9.01
CA GLN A 70 3.38 7.53 -8.24
C GLN A 70 3.07 6.36 -9.19
N PRO A 71 3.54 5.13 -8.91
CA PRO A 71 3.19 3.99 -9.75
C PRO A 71 1.67 3.84 -9.80
N SER A 72 1.14 3.61 -11.00
CA SER A 72 -0.27 3.29 -11.18
C SER A 72 -0.53 1.95 -10.49
N PHE A 73 -1.53 1.94 -9.62
CA PHE A 73 -2.00 0.74 -8.93
C PHE A 73 -3.30 0.23 -9.55
N ALA A 74 -3.66 0.73 -10.73
CA ALA A 74 -4.87 0.32 -11.41
C ALA A 74 -4.72 -1.10 -11.96
N PHE A 75 -5.60 -1.98 -11.50
CA PHE A 75 -5.79 -3.30 -12.07
C PHE A 75 -7.28 -3.65 -11.93
N GLU A 76 -7.79 -4.48 -12.82
CA GLU A 76 -9.19 -4.92 -12.84
C GLU A 76 -9.22 -6.45 -12.83
N TRP A 77 -10.13 -7.01 -12.05
CA TRP A 77 -10.40 -8.44 -11.99
C TRP A 77 -11.62 -8.76 -12.85
N GLU A 78 -11.51 -9.80 -13.66
CA GLU A 78 -12.64 -10.38 -14.36
C GLU A 78 -13.57 -11.05 -13.35
N ILE A 79 -14.81 -10.59 -13.29
CA ILE A 79 -15.83 -11.17 -12.43
C ILE A 79 -16.66 -12.12 -13.31
N PRO A 80 -16.83 -13.40 -12.94
CA PRO A 80 -17.66 -14.33 -13.71
C PRO A 80 -19.13 -13.87 -13.72
N ASP A 81 -19.65 -13.66 -14.93
CA ASP A 81 -21.03 -13.21 -15.19
C ASP A 81 -21.98 -14.40 -15.29
N ASN A 82 -22.57 -14.80 -14.16
CA ASN A 82 -23.35 -16.05 -14.10
C ASN A 82 -24.85 -15.86 -13.77
N GLY A 83 -25.40 -14.64 -13.78
CA GLY A 83 -26.80 -14.46 -13.35
C GLY A 83 -27.51 -13.21 -13.82
N ALA A 84 -28.74 -13.39 -14.31
CA ALA A 84 -29.65 -12.31 -14.69
C ALA A 84 -29.85 -11.26 -13.57
N TYR A 85 -29.89 -11.69 -12.31
CA TYR A 85 -30.01 -10.81 -11.16
C TYR A 85 -28.87 -9.79 -11.07
N ARG A 86 -27.63 -10.21 -11.33
CA ARG A 86 -26.44 -9.33 -11.26
C ARG A 86 -26.55 -8.21 -12.28
N SER A 87 -26.83 -8.55 -13.53
CA SER A 87 -27.04 -7.58 -14.62
C SER A 87 -28.22 -6.64 -14.36
N LEU A 88 -29.31 -7.15 -13.76
CA LEU A 88 -30.49 -6.36 -13.41
C LEU A 88 -30.19 -5.36 -12.29
N VAL A 89 -29.49 -5.79 -11.22
CA VAL A 89 -29.12 -4.91 -10.11
C VAL A 89 -28.05 -3.89 -10.56
N ASP A 90 -27.14 -4.27 -11.44
CA ASP A 90 -26.19 -3.34 -12.05
C ASP A 90 -26.88 -2.28 -12.92
N CYS A 91 -27.88 -2.69 -13.70
CA CYS A 91 -28.73 -1.78 -14.46
C CYS A 91 -29.51 -0.84 -13.55
N PHE A 92 -30.15 -1.37 -12.50
CA PHE A 92 -30.90 -0.57 -11.53
C PHE A 92 -29.98 0.42 -10.79
N GLY A 93 -28.80 -0.02 -10.37
CA GLY A 93 -27.80 0.83 -9.74
C GLY A 93 -27.25 1.92 -10.68
N SER A 94 -27.08 1.61 -11.97
CA SER A 94 -26.69 2.60 -12.98
C SER A 94 -27.80 3.62 -13.26
N PHE A 95 -29.05 3.18 -13.28
CA PHE A 95 -30.22 4.04 -13.45
C PHE A 95 -30.38 4.98 -12.25
N VAL A 96 -30.32 4.44 -11.04
CA VAL A 96 -30.33 5.23 -9.80
C VAL A 96 -29.15 6.20 -9.79
N GLY A 97 -27.92 5.74 -10.04
CA GLY A 97 -26.75 6.61 -10.08
C GLY A 97 -26.85 7.75 -11.11
N ALA A 98 -27.41 7.49 -12.30
CA ALA A 98 -27.62 8.52 -13.32
C ALA A 98 -28.66 9.56 -12.89
N LEU A 99 -29.76 9.14 -12.24
CA LEU A 99 -30.75 10.06 -11.67
C LEU A 99 -30.18 10.94 -10.55
N GLY A 100 -29.19 10.45 -9.80
CA GLY A 100 -28.49 11.25 -8.77
C GLY A 100 -27.67 12.43 -9.32
N VAL A 101 -27.37 12.45 -10.63
CA VAL A 101 -26.69 13.57 -11.30
C VAL A 101 -27.70 14.65 -11.72
N ILE A 102 -28.97 14.30 -11.90
CA ILE A 102 -30.03 15.26 -12.23
C ILE A 102 -30.34 16.11 -10.99
N SER A 103 -30.14 17.43 -11.11
CA SER A 103 -30.32 18.42 -10.04
C SER A 103 -31.72 18.43 -9.38
N CYS A 104 -32.72 17.78 -9.99
CA CYS A 104 -34.10 17.72 -9.54
C CYS A 104 -34.38 16.61 -8.50
N CYS A 105 -33.56 15.57 -8.41
CA CYS A 105 -33.79 14.44 -7.49
C CYS A 105 -32.73 14.39 -6.37
N ARG A 106 -32.91 15.18 -5.30
CA ARG A 106 -31.99 15.22 -4.14
C ARG A 106 -31.96 13.93 -3.30
N CYS A 107 -32.84 12.98 -3.58
CA CYS A 107 -33.01 11.76 -2.79
C CYS A 107 -31.96 10.68 -3.08
N ILE A 108 -31.14 10.83 -4.13
CA ILE A 108 -30.27 9.76 -4.63
C ILE A 108 -28.79 10.10 -4.41
N PRO A 109 -27.97 9.16 -3.90
CA PRO A 109 -26.54 9.39 -3.71
C PRO A 109 -25.78 9.60 -5.03
N ASN A 110 -24.80 10.51 -5.00
CA ASN A 110 -23.90 10.79 -6.12
C ASN A 110 -23.01 9.56 -6.42
N PRO A 111 -22.97 9.07 -7.68
CA PRO A 111 -22.12 7.94 -8.08
C PRO A 111 -20.63 8.30 -8.18
N TYR A 112 -20.27 9.59 -8.27
CA TYR A 112 -18.88 9.98 -8.40
C TYR A 112 -18.20 10.09 -7.03
N LYS A 113 -17.08 9.38 -6.88
CA LYS A 113 -16.20 9.46 -5.70
C LYS A 113 -14.83 9.95 -6.15
N SER A 114 -14.30 10.94 -5.46
CA SER A 114 -12.95 11.45 -5.70
C SER A 114 -11.94 10.71 -4.83
N VAL A 115 -10.92 10.15 -5.46
CA VAL A 115 -9.76 9.58 -4.79
C VAL A 115 -8.65 10.63 -4.75
N VAL A 116 -8.15 10.93 -3.56
CA VAL A 116 -7.06 11.90 -3.38
C VAL A 116 -5.73 11.31 -3.88
N GLN A 117 -4.85 12.15 -4.43
CA GLN A 117 -3.50 11.74 -4.84
C GLN A 117 -2.72 11.14 -3.66
N GLY A 118 -1.92 10.08 -3.87
CA GLY A 118 -1.25 9.34 -2.79
C GLY A 118 -2.17 8.42 -1.98
N SER A 119 -3.41 8.24 -2.43
CA SER A 119 -4.29 7.16 -2.01
C SER A 119 -4.72 6.36 -3.23
N VAL A 120 -5.10 5.10 -3.00
CA VAL A 120 -5.63 4.19 -4.02
C VAL A 120 -7.05 3.82 -3.63
N GLY A 121 -7.94 3.84 -4.62
CA GLY A 121 -9.32 3.43 -4.46
C GLY A 121 -9.47 1.93 -4.68
N LEU A 122 -9.91 1.19 -3.68
CA LEU A 122 -10.29 -0.22 -3.83
C LEU A 122 -11.81 -0.31 -3.98
N ILE A 123 -12.27 -0.98 -5.02
CA ILE A 123 -13.68 -1.17 -5.30
C ILE A 123 -14.02 -2.64 -5.20
N THR A 124 -15.05 -2.95 -4.40
CA THR A 124 -15.66 -4.29 -4.36
C THR A 124 -17.05 -4.23 -4.96
N LYS A 125 -17.41 -5.28 -5.69
CA LYS A 125 -18.69 -5.43 -6.37
C LYS A 125 -19.37 -6.70 -5.85
N PHE A 126 -20.52 -6.57 -5.19
CA PHE A 126 -21.22 -7.68 -4.52
C PHE A 126 -20.34 -8.49 -3.55
N GLY A 127 -19.42 -7.82 -2.84
CA GLY A 127 -18.50 -8.48 -1.89
C GLY A 127 -17.31 -9.19 -2.53
N GLN A 128 -17.21 -9.21 -3.86
CA GLN A 128 -16.01 -9.66 -4.57
C GLN A 128 -15.15 -8.46 -4.94
N VAL A 129 -13.84 -8.68 -5.05
CA VAL A 129 -12.91 -7.65 -5.48
C VAL A 129 -13.15 -7.39 -6.96
N TYR A 130 -13.29 -6.12 -7.33
CA TYR A 130 -13.51 -5.72 -8.72
C TYR A 130 -12.29 -5.07 -9.33
N LYS A 131 -11.83 -3.97 -8.73
CA LYS A 131 -10.68 -3.23 -9.27
C LYS A 131 -10.01 -2.35 -8.22
N ALA A 132 -8.73 -2.09 -8.43
CA ALA A 132 -8.05 -0.95 -7.84
C ALA A 132 -8.06 0.21 -8.84
N ALA A 133 -8.30 1.41 -8.35
CA ALA A 133 -8.40 2.63 -9.13
C ALA A 133 -7.35 3.64 -8.67
N ASP A 134 -6.71 4.25 -9.66
CA ASP A 134 -5.77 5.34 -9.49
C ASP A 134 -6.44 6.61 -8.95
N PRO A 135 -5.64 7.54 -8.39
CA PRO A 135 -6.16 8.82 -7.91
C PRO A 135 -6.87 9.60 -9.02
N GLY A 136 -8.06 10.10 -8.71
CA GLY A 136 -8.91 10.77 -9.69
C GLY A 136 -10.40 10.67 -9.35
N LEU A 137 -11.23 11.12 -10.28
CA LEU A 137 -12.68 10.98 -10.18
C LEU A 137 -13.08 9.63 -10.74
N ILE A 138 -13.61 8.76 -9.88
CA ILE A 138 -14.08 7.43 -10.27
C ILE A 138 -15.60 7.37 -10.19
N LYS A 139 -16.20 6.67 -11.15
CA LYS A 139 -17.62 6.34 -11.12
C LYS A 139 -17.79 5.04 -10.34
N VAL A 140 -18.58 5.10 -9.27
CA VAL A 140 -18.92 3.97 -8.42
C VAL A 140 -20.43 3.82 -8.43
N ASN A 141 -20.91 2.61 -8.72
CA ASN A 141 -22.34 2.31 -8.64
C ASN A 141 -22.77 2.28 -7.16
N PRO A 142 -23.64 3.19 -6.70
CA PRO A 142 -23.95 3.34 -5.27
C PRO A 142 -24.67 2.14 -4.65
N LEU A 143 -25.31 1.29 -5.46
CA LEU A 143 -26.07 0.14 -4.96
C LEU A 143 -25.22 -1.13 -4.89
N THR A 144 -24.47 -1.39 -5.95
CA THR A 144 -23.70 -2.64 -6.10
C THR A 144 -22.30 -2.55 -5.50
N GLU A 145 -21.65 -1.40 -5.67
CA GLU A 145 -20.22 -1.24 -5.45
C GLU A 145 -19.94 -0.54 -4.12
N LYS A 146 -18.89 -0.98 -3.43
CA LYS A 146 -18.37 -0.32 -2.23
C LYS A 146 -16.99 0.23 -2.54
N PHE A 147 -16.77 1.47 -2.12
CA PHE A 147 -15.51 2.18 -2.30
C PHE A 147 -14.74 2.27 -0.98
N TYR A 148 -13.46 1.89 -1.03
CA TYR A 148 -12.52 2.00 0.08
C TYR A 148 -11.30 2.80 -0.40
N SER A 149 -10.80 3.72 0.42
CA SER A 149 -9.61 4.50 0.09
C SER A 149 -8.45 4.09 1.01
N VAL A 150 -7.36 3.60 0.43
CA VAL A 150 -6.15 3.21 1.17
C VAL A 150 -5.04 4.22 0.90
N ASN A 151 -4.39 4.69 1.95
CA ASN A 151 -3.28 5.63 1.83
C ASN A 151 -1.98 4.86 1.53
N VAL A 152 -1.25 5.28 0.49
CA VAL A 152 0.03 4.66 0.09
C VAL A 152 1.21 5.60 0.34
N ARG A 153 1.01 6.70 1.08
CA ARG A 153 2.09 7.62 1.45
C ARG A 153 2.89 7.02 2.61
N LEU A 154 4.08 7.57 2.86
CA LEU A 154 4.82 7.27 4.07
C LEU A 154 4.00 7.77 5.27
N GLN A 155 3.69 6.85 6.18
CA GLN A 155 2.94 7.12 7.40
C GLN A 155 3.83 6.88 8.62
N THR A 156 3.45 7.53 9.71
CA THR A 156 4.17 7.45 10.97
C THR A 156 3.19 7.06 12.06
N MET A 157 3.59 6.12 12.91
CA MET A 157 2.82 5.72 14.08
C MET A 157 3.72 5.60 15.30
N GLU A 158 3.22 6.04 16.44
CA GLU A 158 3.91 5.91 17.72
C GLU A 158 3.64 4.53 18.34
N ILE A 159 4.69 3.94 18.91
CA ILE A 159 4.62 2.71 19.68
C ILE A 159 4.63 3.08 21.16
N PRO A 160 3.63 2.61 21.95
CA PRO A 160 3.59 2.91 23.37
C PRO A 160 4.83 2.37 24.07
N GLY A 161 5.34 3.14 25.03
CA GLY A 161 6.54 2.77 25.76
C GLY A 161 6.36 1.48 26.55
N GLN A 162 7.39 0.64 26.56
CA GLN A 162 7.39 -0.63 27.27
C GLN A 162 8.56 -0.74 28.23
N ASN A 163 8.29 -1.29 29.41
CA ASN A 163 9.33 -1.68 30.36
C ASN A 163 9.85 -3.07 29.98
N CYS A 164 11.14 -3.19 29.67
CA CYS A 164 11.78 -4.43 29.27
C CYS A 164 13.08 -4.64 30.06
N LEU A 165 13.41 -5.91 30.30
CA LEU A 165 14.67 -6.33 30.92
C LEU A 165 15.66 -6.74 29.82
N THR A 166 16.87 -6.23 29.91
CA THR A 166 18.00 -6.62 29.03
C THR A 166 18.63 -7.93 29.50
N LYS A 167 19.51 -8.52 28.68
CA LYS A 167 20.25 -9.74 29.04
C LYS A 167 21.10 -9.58 30.31
N ASP A 168 21.59 -8.37 30.57
CA ASP A 168 22.36 -8.02 31.76
C ASP A 168 21.49 -7.71 32.99
N ASN A 169 20.20 -8.04 32.96
CA ASN A 169 19.26 -7.82 34.07
C ASN A 169 19.09 -6.34 34.46
N VAL A 170 19.19 -5.42 33.48
CA VAL A 170 18.90 -3.99 33.66
C VAL A 170 17.53 -3.66 33.08
N SER A 171 16.70 -2.96 33.86
CA SER A 171 15.36 -2.50 33.45
C SER A 171 15.47 -1.18 32.67
N ILE A 172 14.91 -1.15 31.47
CA ILE A 172 14.85 0.05 30.63
C ILE A 172 13.43 0.28 30.11
N VAL A 173 13.07 1.56 29.93
CA VAL A 173 11.81 1.97 29.28
C VAL A 173 12.16 2.56 27.93
N LEU A 174 11.65 1.95 26.85
CA LEU A 174 11.88 2.44 25.49
C LEU A 174 10.60 2.94 24.85
N THR A 175 10.71 4.09 24.18
CA THR A 175 9.69 4.66 23.30
C THR A 175 10.24 4.67 21.88
N SER A 176 9.37 4.45 20.88
CA SER A 176 9.81 4.32 19.49
C SER A 176 8.73 4.77 18.52
N VAL A 177 9.15 5.16 17.32
CA VAL A 177 8.28 5.63 16.23
C VAL A 177 8.53 4.76 15.00
N LEU A 178 7.44 4.26 14.39
CA LEU A 178 7.50 3.41 13.19
C LEU A 178 7.14 4.23 11.95
N TYR A 179 8.00 4.17 10.94
CA TYR A 179 7.74 4.68 9.60
C TYR A 179 7.42 3.52 8.67
N PHE A 180 6.28 3.57 7.99
CA PHE A 180 5.86 2.52 7.07
C PHE A 180 5.13 3.09 5.86
N GLN A 181 5.19 2.36 4.74
CA GLN A 181 4.47 2.68 3.51
C GLN A 181 3.85 1.40 2.95
N ILE A 182 2.63 1.49 2.43
CA ILE A 182 1.95 0.37 1.79
C ILE A 182 2.35 0.31 0.31
N PHE A 183 3.01 -0.76 -0.10
CA PHE A 183 3.38 -1.00 -1.50
C PHE A 183 2.24 -1.64 -2.31
N GLU A 184 1.47 -2.54 -1.70
CA GLU A 184 0.35 -3.21 -2.35
C GLU A 184 -0.94 -2.97 -1.55
N PRO A 185 -1.78 -2.00 -1.94
CA PRO A 185 -2.95 -1.59 -1.15
C PRO A 185 -4.04 -2.66 -1.11
N TYR A 186 -4.15 -3.44 -2.18
CA TYR A 186 -5.08 -4.55 -2.31
C TYR A 186 -4.89 -5.58 -1.21
N THR A 187 -3.70 -6.19 -1.20
CA THR A 187 -3.35 -7.25 -0.27
C THR A 187 -3.40 -6.73 1.17
N ALA A 188 -2.87 -5.53 1.40
CA ALA A 188 -2.84 -4.93 2.73
C ALA A 188 -4.25 -4.76 3.34
N TYR A 189 -5.24 -4.31 2.56
CA TYR A 189 -6.58 -4.03 3.07
C TYR A 189 -7.44 -5.28 3.25
N PHE A 190 -7.38 -6.23 2.31
CA PHE A 190 -8.26 -7.41 2.34
C PHE A 190 -7.72 -8.56 3.19
N LEU A 191 -6.40 -8.69 3.36
CA LEU A 191 -5.83 -9.77 4.17
C LEU A 191 -5.74 -9.43 5.66
N VAL A 192 -5.56 -8.16 6.00
CA VAL A 192 -5.36 -7.73 7.39
C VAL A 192 -6.50 -6.81 7.82
N GLN A 193 -7.25 -7.24 8.84
CA GLN A 193 -8.39 -6.50 9.36
C GLN A 193 -8.01 -5.08 9.83
N ASN A 194 -6.93 -4.95 10.60
CA ASN A 194 -6.45 -3.69 11.16
C ASN A 194 -4.91 -3.61 11.08
N ILE A 195 -4.40 -3.07 9.98
CA ILE A 195 -2.95 -2.96 9.73
C ILE A 195 -2.22 -2.26 10.89
N ILE A 196 -2.77 -1.16 11.40
CA ILE A 196 -2.11 -0.33 12.42
C ILE A 196 -1.97 -1.08 13.75
N SER A 197 -2.98 -1.80 14.22
CA SER A 197 -2.88 -2.53 15.50
C SER A 197 -1.92 -3.71 15.37
N THR A 198 -2.02 -4.48 14.28
CA THR A 198 -1.15 -5.63 14.05
C THR A 198 0.32 -5.22 13.92
N LEU A 199 0.60 -4.11 13.21
CA LEU A 199 1.96 -3.56 13.14
C LEU A 199 2.45 -3.11 14.52
N ARG A 200 1.61 -2.45 15.32
CA ARG A 200 1.98 -2.03 16.68
C ARG A 200 2.37 -3.23 17.55
N GLU A 201 1.52 -4.24 17.58
CA GLU A 201 1.71 -5.45 18.38
C GLU A 201 2.96 -6.23 17.93
N ARG A 202 3.13 -6.39 16.62
CA ARG A 202 4.32 -7.03 16.06
C ARG A 202 5.59 -6.26 16.43
N THR A 203 5.59 -4.94 16.25
CA THR A 203 6.72 -4.07 16.58
C THR A 203 7.04 -4.13 18.08
N GLN A 204 6.02 -4.19 18.92
CA GLN A 204 6.16 -4.35 20.37
C GLN A 204 6.87 -5.66 20.73
N THR A 205 6.46 -6.77 20.12
CA THR A 205 7.10 -8.07 20.34
C THR A 205 8.54 -8.08 19.83
N THR A 206 8.80 -7.55 18.62
CA THR A 206 10.16 -7.49 18.08
C THR A 206 11.07 -6.59 18.92
N LEU A 207 10.56 -5.47 19.40
CA LEU A 207 11.31 -4.57 20.29
C LEU A 207 11.71 -5.30 21.57
N ARG A 208 10.77 -6.01 22.21
CA ARG A 208 11.06 -6.83 23.40
C ARG A 208 12.11 -7.92 23.11
N GLN A 209 12.02 -8.59 21.97
CA GLN A 209 12.95 -9.64 21.58
C GLN A 209 14.37 -9.10 21.35
N VAL A 210 14.51 -7.99 20.62
CA VAL A 210 15.81 -7.38 20.32
C VAL A 210 16.48 -6.85 21.58
N ILE A 211 15.73 -6.20 22.48
CA ILE A 211 16.27 -5.72 23.76
C ILE A 211 16.72 -6.86 24.65
N GLY A 212 15.92 -7.93 24.73
CA GLY A 212 16.27 -9.11 25.54
C GLY A 212 17.53 -9.81 25.05
N ALA A 213 17.89 -9.65 23.77
CA ALA A 213 19.10 -10.22 23.18
C ALA A 213 20.34 -9.30 23.27
N ARG A 214 20.18 -8.02 23.63
CA ARG A 214 21.28 -7.03 23.68
C ARG A 214 21.82 -6.87 25.10
N ASN A 215 23.15 -6.76 25.19
CA ASN A 215 23.86 -6.32 26.39
C ASN A 215 23.98 -4.79 26.38
N LEU A 216 23.86 -4.16 27.55
CA LEU A 216 23.89 -2.70 27.69
C LEU A 216 25.31 -2.16 27.94
N GLN A 217 26.23 -3.02 28.37
CA GLN A 217 27.60 -2.68 28.78
C GLN A 217 28.67 -2.98 27.71
N ASP A 218 28.37 -2.80 26.43
CA ASP A 218 29.38 -2.99 25.37
C ASP A 218 30.30 -1.76 25.32
N ASN A 219 31.61 -1.98 25.51
CA ASN A 219 32.63 -0.95 25.76
C ASN A 219 33.64 -0.86 24.62
#